data_AF-A0A179S865-F1
#
_entry.id   AF-A0A179S865-F1
#
_cell.length_a   1.000
_cell.length_b   1.000
_cell.length_c   1.000
_cell.angle_alpha   90.00
_cell.angle_beta   90.00
_cell.angle_gamma   90.00
#
_symmetry.space_group_name_H-M   'P 1'
#
loop_
_entity.id
_entity.type
_entity.pdbx_description
1 polymer ?
#
loop_
_entity_poly.entity_id
_entity_poly.type
_entity_poly.pdbx_seq_one_letter_code
_entity_poly.pdbx_strand_id
1 'polypeptide(L)'
;MSEIEAAAREDAAAQVKPALTPAAVHEAWGRAAVAHLAPLPGQVPAATACLDEAAKRYLDRLSPEQALKLASLEARHIGAHLLGDRRLGGLPRPLTVAEWQAEEKERLAAAAGSRLRPDAEPQRGRREASHRPARAFAIA
;
A
#
# COMPACT_ATOMS: atom_id res chain seq x y z
N MET A 1 13.34 -61.30 15.27
CA MET A 1 12.72 -60.03 15.68
C MET A 1 13.57 -58.88 15.14
N SER A 2 13.67 -58.73 13.81
CA SER A 2 14.59 -57.78 13.18
C SER A 2 14.12 -57.37 11.79
N GLU A 3 12.99 -56.64 11.69
CA GLU A 3 12.57 -56.01 10.41
C GLU A 3 11.96 -54.60 10.60
N ILE A 4 11.91 -54.05 11.82
CA ILE A 4 11.21 -52.77 12.10
C ILE A 4 12.18 -51.57 12.21
N GLU A 5 13.49 -51.77 12.14
CA GLU A 5 14.47 -50.67 12.22
C GLU A 5 14.78 -49.99 10.87
N ALA A 6 14.09 -50.37 9.79
CA ALA A 6 14.32 -49.79 8.46
C ALA A 6 13.50 -48.51 8.16
N ALA A 7 12.47 -48.19 8.96
CA ALA A 7 11.51 -47.13 8.62
C ALA A 7 11.73 -45.77 9.32
N ALA A 8 12.72 -45.63 10.19
CA ALA A 8 12.86 -44.45 11.06
C ALA A 8 14.00 -43.49 10.67
N ARG A 9 14.71 -43.74 9.56
CA ARG A 9 15.95 -43.01 9.23
C ARG A 9 15.86 -42.04 8.04
N GLU A 10 14.72 -41.92 7.38
CA GLU A 10 14.54 -40.95 6.28
C GLU A 10 13.84 -39.64 6.68
N ASP A 11 13.29 -39.53 7.90
CA ASP A 11 12.52 -38.34 8.34
C ASP A 11 13.28 -37.38 9.27
N ALA A 12 14.56 -37.61 9.53
CA ALA A 12 15.36 -36.77 10.41
C ALA A 12 16.56 -36.18 9.67
N ALA A 13 16.64 -34.84 9.67
CA ALA A 13 17.81 -34.02 9.37
C ALA A 13 18.05 -33.62 7.91
N ALA A 14 17.07 -32.91 7.33
CA ALA A 14 17.40 -31.71 6.57
C ALA A 14 16.39 -30.58 6.84
N GLN A 15 16.09 -30.31 8.12
CA GLN A 15 15.74 -28.96 8.55
C GLN A 15 16.99 -28.07 8.44
N VAL A 16 17.50 -27.93 7.23
CA VAL A 16 18.31 -26.78 6.87
C VAL A 16 17.32 -25.64 6.99
N LYS A 17 17.38 -24.85 8.07
CA LYS A 17 16.89 -23.47 8.02
C LYS A 17 17.51 -22.92 6.73
N PRO A 18 16.72 -22.72 5.65
CA PRO A 18 17.32 -22.24 4.44
C PRO A 18 17.96 -20.92 4.85
N ALA A 19 19.26 -20.78 4.67
CA ALA A 19 19.78 -19.43 4.48
C ALA A 19 18.83 -18.82 3.45
N LEU A 20 18.16 -17.72 3.81
CA LEU A 20 17.20 -17.05 2.94
C LEU A 20 17.99 -16.56 1.74
N THR A 21 18.20 -17.46 0.77
CA THR A 21 18.83 -17.13 -0.48
C THR A 21 17.92 -16.11 -1.13
N PRO A 22 18.46 -15.15 -1.90
CA PRO A 22 17.63 -14.18 -2.60
C PRO A 22 16.50 -14.87 -3.40
N ALA A 23 16.79 -16.03 -4.00
CA ALA A 23 15.79 -16.85 -4.69
C ALA A 23 14.66 -17.37 -3.78
N ALA A 24 14.97 -17.84 -2.57
CA ALA A 24 13.96 -18.29 -1.61
C ALA A 24 13.09 -17.13 -1.09
N VAL A 25 13.69 -15.95 -0.90
CA VAL A 25 12.96 -14.71 -0.54
C VAL A 25 11.99 -14.34 -1.66
N HIS A 26 12.47 -14.32 -2.91
CA HIS A 26 11.67 -14.02 -4.09
C HIS A 26 10.49 -14.99 -4.22
N GLU A 27 10.74 -16.28 -4.04
CA GLU A 27 9.69 -17.29 -4.15
C GLU A 27 8.64 -17.16 -3.04
N ALA A 28 9.06 -16.87 -1.81
CA ALA A 28 8.15 -16.62 -0.69
C ALA A 28 7.27 -15.40 -0.94
N TRP A 29 7.86 -14.29 -1.41
CA TRP A 29 7.14 -13.09 -1.79
C TRP A 29 6.14 -13.33 -2.93
N GLY A 30 6.54 -14.09 -3.95
CA GLY A 30 5.65 -14.42 -5.06
C GLY A 30 4.46 -15.27 -4.65
N ARG A 31 4.67 -16.29 -3.82
CA ARG A 31 3.57 -17.12 -3.29
C ARG A 31 2.60 -16.28 -2.46
N ALA A 32 3.13 -15.39 -1.63
CA ALA A 32 2.31 -14.48 -0.85
C ALA A 32 1.52 -13.50 -1.73
N ALA A 33 2.13 -12.99 -2.80
CA ALA A 33 1.45 -12.13 -3.76
C ALA A 33 0.29 -12.84 -4.47
N VAL A 34 0.48 -14.09 -4.89
CA VAL A 34 -0.59 -14.89 -5.49
C VAL A 34 -1.70 -15.19 -4.48
N ALA A 35 -1.35 -15.53 -3.24
CA ALA A 35 -2.33 -15.72 -2.17
C ALA A 35 -3.13 -14.45 -1.84
N HIS A 36 -2.51 -13.27 -1.99
CA HIS A 36 -3.18 -11.98 -1.83
C HIS A 36 -4.16 -11.68 -2.98
N LEU A 37 -3.78 -12.00 -4.23
CA LEU A 37 -4.62 -11.76 -5.41
C LEU A 37 -5.79 -12.74 -5.54
N ALA A 38 -5.60 -13.99 -5.13
CA ALA A 38 -6.60 -15.05 -5.20
C ALA A 38 -6.73 -15.77 -3.85
N PRO A 39 -7.29 -15.12 -2.83
CA PRO A 39 -7.44 -15.71 -1.51
C PRO A 39 -8.42 -16.88 -1.57
N LEU A 40 -7.97 -18.07 -1.15
CA LEU A 40 -8.84 -19.23 -1.04
C LEU A 40 -9.72 -19.12 0.22
N PRO A 41 -10.99 -19.55 0.17
CA PRO A 41 -11.84 -19.57 1.35
C PRO A 41 -11.23 -20.45 2.45
N GLY A 42 -11.00 -19.87 3.63
CA GLY A 42 -10.34 -20.54 4.77
C GLY A 42 -8.81 -20.43 4.80
N GLN A 43 -8.20 -19.71 3.85
CA GLN A 43 -6.75 -19.49 3.84
C GLN A 43 -6.35 -18.48 4.93
N VAL A 44 -5.37 -18.87 5.76
CA VAL A 44 -4.92 -18.08 6.91
C VAL A 44 -4.15 -16.84 6.45
N PRO A 45 -4.36 -15.65 7.05
CA PRO A 45 -3.61 -14.42 6.74
C PRO A 45 -2.08 -14.54 6.83
N ALA A 46 -1.57 -15.59 7.48
CA ALA A 46 -0.16 -15.90 7.59
C ALA A 46 0.53 -16.09 6.21
N ALA A 47 -0.22 -16.51 5.18
CA ALA A 47 0.32 -16.69 3.84
C ALA A 47 0.78 -15.37 3.18
N THR A 48 0.26 -14.23 3.62
CA THR A 48 0.61 -12.89 3.09
C THR A 48 1.45 -12.07 4.06
N ALA A 49 1.81 -12.63 5.22
CA ALA A 49 2.52 -11.91 6.29
C ALA A 49 3.93 -11.44 5.90
N CYS A 50 4.54 -12.02 4.87
CA CYS A 50 5.84 -11.59 4.36
C CYS A 50 5.76 -10.42 3.36
N LEU A 51 4.56 -9.97 2.97
CA LEU A 51 4.40 -8.81 2.10
C LEU A 51 4.35 -7.53 2.91
N ASP A 52 5.13 -6.56 2.45
CA ASP A 52 5.10 -5.19 2.95
C ASP A 52 3.80 -4.49 2.51
N GLU A 53 3.41 -3.45 3.24
CA GLU A 53 2.23 -2.64 2.90
C GLU A 53 2.33 -2.01 1.50
N ALA A 54 3.53 -1.59 1.06
CA ALA A 54 3.75 -1.09 -0.29
C ALA A 54 3.45 -2.15 -1.36
N ALA A 55 3.86 -3.40 -1.12
CA ALA A 55 3.60 -4.52 -2.03
C ALA A 55 2.12 -4.88 -2.08
N LYS A 56 1.43 -4.93 -0.92
CA LYS A 56 -0.02 -5.17 -0.86
C LYS A 56 -0.79 -4.09 -1.64
N ARG A 57 -0.47 -2.81 -1.41
CA ARG A 57 -1.10 -1.69 -2.13
C ARG A 57 -0.83 -1.70 -3.62
N TYR A 58 0.36 -2.14 -4.03
CA TYR A 58 0.65 -2.35 -5.45
C TYR A 58 -0.27 -3.42 -6.04
N LEU A 59 -0.40 -4.58 -5.38
CA LEU A 59 -1.27 -5.66 -5.81
C LEU A 59 -2.75 -5.23 -5.86
N ASP A 60 -3.22 -4.44 -4.88
CA ASP A 60 -4.59 -3.91 -4.84
C ASP A 60 -4.90 -2.92 -5.98
N ARG A 61 -3.88 -2.27 -6.54
CA ARG A 61 -4.01 -1.31 -7.65
C ARG A 61 -3.98 -1.98 -9.03
N LEU A 62 -3.62 -3.26 -9.12
CA LEU A 62 -3.55 -3.96 -10.40
C LEU A 62 -4.95 -4.14 -10.99
N SER A 63 -5.06 -3.99 -12.31
CA SER A 63 -6.29 -4.40 -13.01
C SER A 63 -6.45 -5.92 -12.95
N PRO A 64 -7.67 -6.47 -13.11
CA PRO A 64 -7.88 -7.92 -13.11
C PRO A 64 -7.02 -8.65 -14.15
N GLU A 65 -6.83 -8.07 -15.34
CA GLU A 65 -5.98 -8.61 -16.40
C GLU A 65 -4.49 -8.61 -15.99
N GLN A 66 -4.03 -7.56 -15.31
CA GLN A 66 -2.66 -7.47 -14.81
C GLN A 66 -2.43 -8.44 -13.65
N ALA A 67 -3.40 -8.60 -12.75
CA ALA A 67 -3.37 -9.58 -11.67
C ALA A 67 -3.32 -11.02 -12.20
N LEU A 68 -4.14 -11.35 -13.21
CA LEU A 68 -4.10 -12.64 -13.89
C LEU A 68 -2.75 -12.89 -14.58
N LYS A 69 -2.22 -11.86 -15.26
CA LYS A 69 -0.91 -11.93 -15.90
C LYS A 69 0.23 -12.09 -14.88
N LEU A 70 0.12 -11.46 -13.71
CA LEU A 70 1.09 -11.65 -12.63
C LEU A 70 0.99 -13.08 -12.08
N ALA A 71 -0.22 -13.56 -11.82
CA ALA A 71 -0.48 -14.88 -11.26
C ALA A 71 -0.12 -16.05 -12.20
N SER A 72 -0.01 -15.80 -13.52
CA SER A 72 0.45 -16.80 -14.48
C SER A 72 1.96 -16.97 -14.53
N LEU A 73 2.72 -16.12 -13.84
CA LEU A 73 4.17 -16.20 -13.76
C LEU A 73 4.62 -17.03 -12.56
N GLU A 74 5.86 -17.51 -12.62
CA GLU A 74 6.46 -18.21 -11.48
C GLU A 74 6.61 -17.29 -10.27
N ALA A 75 6.35 -17.81 -9.07
CA ALA A 75 6.45 -17.07 -7.81
C ALA A 75 7.81 -16.35 -7.66
N ARG A 76 8.91 -16.99 -8.04
CA ARG A 76 10.24 -16.36 -8.02
C ARG A 76 10.30 -15.09 -8.86
N HIS A 77 9.69 -15.08 -10.05
CA HIS A 77 9.67 -13.89 -10.92
C HIS A 77 8.76 -12.79 -10.38
N ILE A 78 7.64 -13.17 -9.75
CA ILE A 78 6.74 -12.24 -9.09
C ILE A 78 7.45 -11.55 -7.92
N GLY A 79 8.11 -12.31 -7.04
CA GLY A 79 8.82 -11.71 -5.91
C GLY A 79 10.00 -10.85 -6.32
N ALA A 80 10.80 -11.30 -7.30
CA ALA A 80 11.86 -10.47 -7.87
C ALA A 80 11.33 -9.15 -8.46
N HIS A 81 10.10 -9.17 -8.97
CA HIS A 81 9.45 -7.95 -9.46
C HIS A 81 9.03 -7.01 -8.35
N LEU A 82 8.34 -7.54 -7.34
CA LEU A 82 7.88 -6.75 -6.19
C LEU A 82 9.04 -6.15 -5.40
N LEU A 83 10.18 -6.84 -5.33
CA LEU A 83 11.39 -6.37 -4.68
C LEU A 83 12.21 -5.41 -5.55
N GLY A 84 11.84 -5.20 -6.81
CA GLY A 84 12.49 -4.27 -7.72
C GLY A 84 13.72 -4.83 -8.44
N ASP A 85 14.10 -6.08 -8.18
CA ASP A 85 15.23 -6.77 -8.81
C ASP A 85 14.98 -7.07 -10.31
N ARG A 86 13.71 -7.21 -10.72
CA ARG A 86 13.34 -7.48 -12.12
C ARG A 86 12.08 -6.73 -12.55
N ARG A 87 12.11 -6.09 -13.71
CA ARG A 87 10.90 -5.50 -14.29
C ARG A 87 10.17 -6.50 -15.18
N LEU A 88 8.87 -6.65 -14.97
CA LEU A 88 8.00 -7.45 -15.82
C LEU A 88 7.33 -6.56 -16.86
N GLY A 89 7.52 -6.89 -18.14
CA GLY A 89 7.00 -6.10 -19.25
C GLY A 89 5.47 -6.07 -19.26
N GLY A 90 4.90 -4.86 -19.31
CA GLY A 90 3.44 -4.65 -19.33
C GLY A 90 2.77 -4.74 -17.96
N LEU A 91 3.54 -4.63 -16.87
CA LEU A 91 3.03 -4.35 -15.53
C LEU A 91 3.56 -3.00 -15.06
N PRO A 92 2.79 -2.27 -14.23
CA PRO A 92 3.27 -1.04 -13.62
C PRO A 92 4.51 -1.30 -12.77
N ARG A 93 5.35 -0.27 -12.55
CA ARG A 93 6.51 -0.42 -11.66
C ARG A 93 6.02 -0.46 -10.21
N PRO A 94 6.41 -1.46 -9.40
CA PRO A 94 6.14 -1.44 -7.97
C PRO A 94 6.91 -0.29 -7.33
N LEU A 95 6.20 0.46 -6.48
CA LEU A 95 6.78 1.52 -5.67
C LEU A 95 7.69 0.89 -4.62
N THR A 96 8.84 1.51 -4.40
CA THR A 96 9.66 1.18 -3.23
C THR A 96 8.95 1.60 -1.94
N VAL A 97 9.30 1.00 -0.81
CA VAL A 97 8.73 1.37 0.50
C VAL A 97 8.90 2.87 0.79
N ALA A 98 10.05 3.45 0.42
CA ALA A 98 10.32 4.88 0.61
C ALA A 98 9.43 5.77 -0.27
N GLU A 99 9.24 5.41 -1.55
CA GLU A 99 8.34 6.14 -2.45
C GLU A 99 6.88 6.05 -1.96
N TRP A 100 6.45 4.89 -1.47
CA TRP A 100 5.11 4.72 -0.88
C TRP A 100 4.93 5.58 0.39
N GLN A 101 5.92 5.59 1.30
CA GLN A 101 5.84 6.43 2.50
C GLN A 101 5.79 7.93 2.16
N ALA A 102 6.47 8.36 1.10
CA ALA A 102 6.38 9.74 0.61
C ALA A 102 4.98 10.06 0.09
N GLU A 103 4.39 9.20 -0.76
CA GLU A 103 3.01 9.36 -1.24
C GLU A 103 1.99 9.37 -0.08
N GLU A 104 2.15 8.48 0.90
CA GLU A 104 1.21 8.39 2.03
C GLU A 104 1.35 9.59 2.97
N LYS A 105 2.57 10.09 3.18
CA LYS A 105 2.80 11.33 3.92
C LYS A 105 2.17 12.53 3.21
N GLU A 106 2.27 12.60 1.89
CA GLU A 106 1.63 13.66 1.09
C GLU A 106 0.11 13.56 1.15
N ARG A 107 -0.45 12.34 1.04
CA ARG A 107 -1.89 12.10 1.20
C ARG A 107 -2.39 12.51 2.60
N LEU A 108 -1.67 12.12 3.65
CA LEU A 108 -2.00 12.48 5.02
C LEU A 108 -1.89 14.00 5.23
N ALA A 109 -0.89 14.65 4.64
CA ALA A 109 -0.74 16.10 4.66
C ALA A 109 -1.89 16.81 3.90
N ALA A 110 -2.31 16.29 2.74
CA ALA A 110 -3.46 16.81 1.99
C ALA A 110 -4.79 16.62 2.75
N ALA A 111 -4.98 15.47 3.40
CA ALA A 111 -6.14 15.19 4.25
C ALA A 111 -6.16 16.07 5.51
N ALA A 112 -4.99 16.39 6.08
CA ALA A 112 -4.86 17.31 7.21
C ALA A 112 -5.08 18.78 6.77
N GLY A 113 -4.60 19.17 5.59
CA GLY A 113 -4.79 20.51 5.01
C GLY A 113 -6.25 20.83 4.66
N SER A 114 -7.04 19.81 4.33
CA SER A 114 -8.48 19.95 4.06
C SER A 114 -9.32 20.29 5.32
N ARG A 115 -8.77 20.09 6.54
CA ARG A 115 -9.44 20.52 7.79
C ARG A 115 -9.24 21.99 8.13
N LEU A 116 -8.44 22.74 7.37
CA LEU A 116 -8.39 24.19 7.52
C LEU A 116 -9.60 24.80 6.78
N ARG A 117 -10.78 24.68 7.39
CA ARG A 117 -12.00 25.37 6.96
C ARG A 117 -11.72 26.88 6.94
N PRO A 118 -11.78 27.58 5.80
CA PRO A 118 -11.78 29.03 5.78
C PRO A 118 -13.18 29.51 6.20
N ASP A 119 -13.47 29.39 7.49
CA ASP A 119 -14.71 29.90 8.11
C ASP A 119 -14.44 31.22 8.83
N ALA A 120 -13.63 32.10 8.23
CA ALA A 120 -13.69 33.52 8.56
C ALA A 120 -14.83 34.13 7.74
N GLU A 121 -16.03 33.91 8.28
CA GLU A 121 -17.34 34.48 7.96
C GLU A 121 -17.33 35.79 7.14
N PRO A 122 -18.11 35.90 6.04
CA PRO A 122 -18.38 37.16 5.39
C PRO A 122 -19.77 37.64 5.81
N GLN A 123 -19.95 38.30 6.97
CA GLN A 123 -21.21 39.02 7.16
C GLN A 123 -21.27 40.22 8.13
N ARG A 124 -21.51 41.37 7.48
CA ARG A 124 -22.49 42.42 7.83
C ARG A 124 -22.40 43.09 9.21
N GLY A 125 -21.90 44.33 9.18
CA GLY A 125 -22.23 45.30 10.22
C GLY A 125 -21.71 46.70 9.94
N ARG A 126 -22.42 47.49 9.11
CA ARG A 126 -22.62 48.95 9.28
C ARG A 126 -23.40 49.54 8.11
N ARG A 127 -24.72 49.45 8.20
CA ARG A 127 -25.57 50.56 7.78
C ARG A 127 -25.80 51.46 8.99
N GLU A 128 -25.83 52.75 8.72
CA GLU A 128 -26.42 53.83 9.53
C GLU A 128 -25.65 54.27 10.80
N ALA A 129 -24.75 55.24 10.58
CA ALA A 129 -24.57 56.33 11.51
C ALA A 129 -24.97 57.63 10.78
N SER A 130 -26.27 57.80 10.60
CA SER A 130 -26.90 59.08 10.26
C SER A 130 -26.76 60.01 11.47
N HIS A 131 -25.61 60.64 11.64
CA HIS A 131 -25.45 61.80 12.50
C HIS A 131 -24.34 62.70 11.95
N ARG A 132 -24.73 63.61 11.06
CA ARG A 132 -24.02 64.89 10.92
C ARG A 132 -25.03 66.01 11.23
N PRO A 133 -24.82 66.79 12.30
CA PRO A 133 -25.67 67.93 12.58
C PRO A 133 -25.38 69.08 11.61
N ALA A 134 -26.37 69.97 11.51
CA ALA A 134 -26.53 71.05 10.55
C ALA A 134 -25.29 71.96 10.34
N ARG A 135 -25.11 72.41 9.10
CA ARG A 135 -24.50 73.71 8.82
C ARG A 135 -25.59 74.67 8.37
N ALA A 136 -25.85 75.67 9.21
CA ALA A 136 -26.74 76.78 8.95
C ALA A 136 -26.06 77.87 8.11
N PHE A 137 -26.91 78.69 7.48
CA PHE A 137 -26.67 80.00 6.85
C PHE A 137 -26.05 79.98 5.43
N ALA A 138 -26.52 80.75 4.44
CA ALA A 138 -27.55 81.79 4.41
C ALA A 138 -28.13 81.93 2.98
N ILE A 139 -29.38 82.36 2.90
CA ILE A 139 -30.06 82.87 1.70
C ILE A 139 -30.00 84.40 1.78
N ALA A 140 -29.52 85.04 0.71
CA ALA A 140 -30.05 86.29 0.16
C ALA A 140 -29.60 86.39 -1.30
#